data_AF-A0A2H2ZE70-F1
#
_entry.id   AF-A0A2H2ZE70-F1
#
_cell.length_a   1.000
_cell.length_b   1.000
_cell.length_c   1.000
_cell.angle_alpha   90.00
_cell.angle_beta   90.00
_cell.angle_gamma   90.00
#
_symmetry.space_group_name_H-M   'P 1'
#
loop_
_entity.id
_entity.type
_entity.pdbx_description
1 polymer ?
#
loop_
_entity_poly.entity_id
_entity_poly.type
_entity_poly.pdbx_seq_one_letter_code
_entity_poly.pdbx_strand_id
1 'polypeptide(L)'
;MTDLTDAAIDRLAKACPNLVHISLDGAVQLTDKSLLSLFENCPNLAFVQVSGNDKIPGRVKGTALRKLKESPAMAPRLIELKLSDQREIDERLEAAMKALSAARKDLLIQAGNTHEKYGSVHYWLRGKNKFEFEVFRSGSGMGFGCW
;
A
#
# COMPACT_ATOMS: atom_id res chain seq x y z
N MET A 1 -10.84 -17.77 -10.99
CA MET A 1 -10.57 -16.52 -10.24
C MET A 1 -10.45 -15.41 -11.25
N THR A 2 -11.21 -14.33 -11.08
CA THR A 2 -11.16 -13.18 -12.00
C THR A 2 -9.84 -12.45 -11.81
N ASP A 3 -8.96 -12.53 -12.81
CA ASP A 3 -7.69 -11.81 -12.82
C ASP A 3 -7.94 -10.30 -12.83
N LEU A 4 -7.81 -9.65 -11.67
CA LEU A 4 -7.86 -8.20 -11.59
C LEU A 4 -6.58 -7.64 -12.21
N THR A 5 -6.73 -6.88 -13.29
CA THR A 5 -5.60 -6.37 -14.09
C THR A 5 -5.41 -4.87 -13.91
N ASP A 6 -4.21 -4.37 -14.25
CA ASP A 6 -3.92 -2.94 -14.27
C ASP A 6 -4.91 -2.16 -15.17
N ALA A 7 -5.35 -2.76 -16.29
CA ALA A 7 -6.32 -2.13 -17.19
C ALA A 7 -7.71 -1.99 -16.55
N ALA A 8 -8.12 -2.95 -15.70
CA ALA A 8 -9.37 -2.85 -14.97
C ALA A 8 -9.32 -1.73 -13.93
N ILE A 9 -8.21 -1.62 -13.19
CA ILE A 9 -8.00 -0.53 -12.23
C ILE A 9 -7.92 0.82 -12.91
N ASP A 10 -7.27 0.92 -14.07
CA ASP A 10 -7.21 2.16 -14.84
C ASP A 10 -8.60 2.66 -15.26
N ARG A 11 -9.45 1.75 -15.75
CA ARG A 11 -10.84 2.08 -16.09
C ARG A 11 -11.63 2.48 -14.85
N LEU A 12 -11.45 1.77 -13.73
CA LEU A 12 -12.12 2.07 -12.47
C LEU A 12 -11.73 3.45 -11.94
N ALA A 13 -10.44 3.78 -11.93
CA ALA A 13 -9.94 5.07 -11.47
C ALA A 13 -10.49 6.24 -12.30
N LYS A 14 -10.55 6.08 -13.63
CA LYS A 14 -11.12 7.08 -14.54
C LYS A 14 -12.64 7.22 -14.41
N ALA A 15 -13.35 6.12 -14.15
CA ALA A 15 -14.80 6.14 -13.96
C ALA A 15 -15.21 6.68 -12.59
N CYS A 16 -14.35 6.56 -11.57
CA CYS A 16 -14.65 6.87 -10.18
C CYS A 16 -13.72 7.95 -9.59
N PRO A 17 -13.75 9.21 -10.07
CA PRO A 17 -12.85 10.27 -9.58
C PRO A 17 -13.08 10.67 -8.11
N ASN A 18 -14.25 10.34 -7.56
CA ASN A 18 -14.61 10.60 -6.16
C ASN A 18 -14.24 9.46 -5.21
N LEU A 19 -13.45 8.48 -5.66
CA LEU A 19 -13.04 7.36 -4.83
C LEU A 19 -12.22 7.83 -3.62
N VAL A 20 -12.65 7.44 -2.42
CA VAL A 20 -12.00 7.78 -1.15
C VAL A 20 -11.23 6.61 -0.57
N HIS A 21 -11.75 5.40 -0.75
CA HIS A 21 -11.20 4.18 -0.18
C HIS A 21 -11.21 3.07 -1.22
N ILE A 22 -10.11 2.32 -1.33
CA ILE A 22 -10.04 1.10 -2.14
C ILE A 22 -9.20 0.03 -1.43
N SER A 23 -9.74 -1.19 -1.35
CA SER A 23 -9.01 -2.38 -0.91
C SER A 23 -9.03 -3.42 -2.01
N LEU A 24 -7.84 -3.87 -2.41
CA LEU A 24 -7.62 -4.83 -3.49
C LEU A 24 -6.87 -6.03 -2.92
N ASP A 25 -7.63 -6.98 -2.38
CA ASP A 25 -7.08 -8.14 -1.69
C ASP A 25 -6.78 -9.30 -2.63
N GLY A 26 -5.63 -9.96 -2.42
CA GLY A 26 -5.21 -11.07 -3.30
C GLY A 26 -4.91 -10.63 -4.73
N ALA A 27 -4.58 -9.36 -4.94
CA ALA A 27 -4.46 -8.71 -6.23
C ALA A 27 -3.05 -8.91 -6.84
N VAL A 28 -2.70 -10.18 -7.06
CA VAL A 28 -1.33 -10.61 -7.41
C VAL A 28 -0.84 -10.17 -8.79
N GLN A 29 -1.73 -9.73 -9.67
CA GLN A 29 -1.38 -9.23 -11.00
C GLN A 29 -1.22 -7.71 -11.07
N LEU A 30 -1.59 -6.99 -10.01
CA LEU A 30 -1.49 -5.54 -10.00
C LEU A 30 -0.06 -5.09 -9.80
N THR A 31 0.29 -4.02 -10.51
CA THR A 31 1.62 -3.42 -10.48
C THR A 31 1.53 -1.95 -10.07
N ASP A 32 2.68 -1.27 -10.05
CA ASP A 32 2.75 0.18 -9.90
C ASP A 32 1.85 0.96 -10.88
N LYS A 33 1.50 0.39 -12.04
CA LYS A 33 0.59 1.03 -13.01
C LYS A 33 -0.81 1.25 -12.42
N SER A 34 -1.32 0.27 -11.68
CA SER A 34 -2.61 0.37 -10.98
C SER A 34 -2.60 1.51 -9.96
N LEU A 35 -1.56 1.56 -9.13
CA LEU A 35 -1.39 2.60 -8.11
C LEU A 35 -1.28 3.98 -8.74
N LEU A 36 -0.48 4.13 -9.81
CA LEU A 36 -0.36 5.40 -10.52
C LEU A 36 -1.69 5.88 -11.07
N SER A 37 -2.47 5.00 -11.71
CA SER A 37 -3.77 5.41 -12.26
C SER A 37 -4.74 5.85 -11.15
N LEU A 38 -4.74 5.17 -10.00
CA LEU A 38 -5.52 5.61 -8.83
C LEU A 38 -5.05 6.98 -8.33
N PHE A 39 -3.74 7.20 -8.21
CA PHE A 39 -3.21 8.46 -7.69
C PHE A 39 -3.41 9.65 -8.63
N GLU A 40 -3.42 9.40 -9.95
CA GLU A 40 -3.61 10.43 -10.97
C GLU A 40 -5.09 10.81 -11.15
N ASN A 41 -6.01 9.84 -11.06
CA ASN A 41 -7.42 10.07 -11.39
C ASN A 41 -8.34 10.27 -10.16
N CYS A 42 -7.91 9.89 -8.95
CA CYS A 42 -8.73 9.96 -7.74
C CYS A 42 -8.15 10.97 -6.72
N PRO A 43 -8.43 12.28 -6.84
CA PRO A 43 -7.88 13.31 -5.94
C PRO A 43 -8.39 13.22 -4.49
N ASN A 44 -9.54 12.59 -4.26
CA ASN A 44 -10.14 12.40 -2.94
C ASN A 44 -9.69 11.10 -2.24
N LEU A 45 -8.79 10.34 -2.86
CA LEU A 45 -8.35 9.06 -2.36
C LEU A 45 -7.57 9.25 -1.06
N ALA A 46 -8.09 8.66 0.02
CA ALA A 46 -7.56 8.73 1.36
C ALA A 46 -6.95 7.40 1.83
N PHE A 47 -7.49 6.28 1.36
CA PHE A 47 -7.08 4.94 1.80
C PHE A 47 -6.88 4.03 0.59
N VAL A 48 -5.70 3.42 0.50
CA VAL A 48 -5.37 2.43 -0.54
C VAL A 48 -4.75 1.20 0.10
N GLN A 49 -5.33 0.05 -0.13
CA GLN A 49 -4.76 -1.25 0.23
C GLN A 49 -4.61 -2.12 -1.01
N VAL A 50 -3.42 -2.68 -1.19
CA VAL A 50 -3.15 -3.72 -2.18
C VAL A 50 -2.39 -4.84 -1.49
N SER A 51 -2.94 -6.04 -1.50
CA SER A 51 -2.28 -7.23 -0.96
C SER A 51 -2.01 -8.27 -2.04
N GLY A 52 -0.91 -8.98 -1.91
CA GLY A 52 -0.71 -10.25 -2.61
C GLY A 52 -1.56 -11.36 -2.01
N ASN A 53 -1.21 -12.61 -2.28
CA ASN A 53 -1.76 -13.74 -1.54
C ASN A 53 -0.64 -14.65 -1.00
N ASP A 54 -1.02 -15.56 -0.12
CA ASP A 54 -0.18 -16.54 0.58
C ASP A 54 0.67 -17.42 -0.36
N LYS A 55 0.22 -17.64 -1.59
CA LYS A 55 0.88 -18.53 -2.57
C LYS A 55 1.68 -17.77 -3.63
N ILE A 56 1.22 -16.59 -3.98
CA ILE A 56 1.70 -15.75 -5.08
C ILE A 56 1.81 -14.34 -4.53
N PRO A 57 3.04 -13.85 -4.35
CA PRO A 57 3.22 -12.50 -3.84
C PRO A 57 2.85 -11.46 -4.91
N GLY A 58 2.43 -10.28 -4.44
CA GLY A 58 2.08 -9.14 -5.29
C GLY A 58 3.28 -8.57 -6.07
N ARG A 59 3.00 -7.76 -7.09
CA ARG A 59 3.99 -7.31 -8.09
C ARG A 59 4.30 -5.81 -8.03
N VAL A 60 3.93 -5.13 -6.95
CA VAL A 60 4.24 -3.71 -6.73
C VAL A 60 5.72 -3.56 -6.35
N LYS A 61 6.46 -2.69 -7.06
CA LYS A 61 7.92 -2.49 -6.88
C LYS A 61 8.29 -1.12 -6.31
N GLY A 62 7.33 -0.22 -6.12
CA GLY A 62 7.56 1.10 -5.51
C GLY A 62 7.92 2.21 -6.50
N THR A 63 7.85 1.97 -7.81
CA THR A 63 8.03 3.03 -8.82
C THR A 63 6.90 4.06 -8.76
N ALA A 64 5.67 3.61 -8.46
CA ALA A 64 4.54 4.50 -8.22
C ALA A 64 4.78 5.42 -7.02
N LEU A 65 5.37 4.89 -5.95
CA LEU A 65 5.64 5.62 -4.71
C LEU A 65 6.69 6.73 -4.92
N ARG A 66 7.70 6.48 -5.77
CA ARG A 66 8.69 7.51 -6.16
C ARG A 66 8.02 8.66 -6.92
N LYS A 67 7.19 8.34 -7.91
CA LYS A 67 6.45 9.36 -8.67
C LYS A 67 5.48 10.14 -7.77
N LEU A 68 4.81 9.45 -6.84
CA LEU A 68 3.92 10.06 -5.85
C LEU A 68 4.67 11.03 -4.93
N LYS A 69 5.92 10.71 -4.56
CA LYS A 69 6.81 11.62 -3.82
C LYS A 69 7.16 12.86 -4.65
N GLU A 70 7.47 12.68 -5.93
CA GLU A 70 7.88 13.76 -6.84
C GLU A 70 6.72 14.70 -7.21
N SER A 71 5.48 14.22 -7.21
CA SER A 71 4.29 14.99 -7.56
C SER A 71 3.26 15.04 -6.41
N PRO A 72 3.30 16.06 -5.54
CA PRO A 72 2.34 16.23 -4.45
C PRO A 72 0.89 16.39 -4.91
N ALA A 73 0.65 16.79 -6.16
CA ALA A 73 -0.68 16.93 -6.73
C ALA A 73 -1.40 15.59 -6.95
N MET A 74 -0.67 14.47 -7.03
CA MET A 74 -1.25 13.13 -7.14
C MET A 74 -1.71 12.63 -5.76
N ALA A 75 -2.97 12.18 -5.67
CA ALA A 75 -3.64 11.79 -4.42
C ALA A 75 -3.26 12.68 -3.21
N PRO A 76 -3.58 13.99 -3.25
CA PRO A 76 -3.16 14.95 -2.23
C PRO A 76 -3.79 14.68 -0.86
N ARG A 77 -4.87 13.89 -0.83
CA ARG A 77 -5.62 13.52 0.39
C ARG A 77 -5.27 12.13 0.91
N LEU A 78 -4.23 11.48 0.38
CA LEU A 78 -3.85 10.14 0.81
C LEU A 78 -3.36 10.15 2.26
N ILE A 79 -4.06 9.42 3.13
CA ILE A 79 -3.78 9.29 4.56
C ILE A 79 -3.08 7.95 4.84
N GLU A 80 -3.51 6.88 4.18
CA GLU A 80 -3.00 5.54 4.44
C GLU A 80 -2.76 4.75 3.15
N LEU A 81 -1.57 4.15 3.03
CA LEU A 81 -1.20 3.24 1.95
C LEU A 81 -0.71 1.92 2.55
N LYS A 82 -1.40 0.82 2.26
CA LYS A 82 -1.05 -0.53 2.70
C LYS A 82 -0.61 -1.39 1.53
N LEU A 83 0.59 -1.94 1.62
CA LEU A 83 1.17 -2.86 0.64
C LEU A 83 1.64 -4.13 1.35
N SER A 84 0.76 -5.12 1.45
CA SER A 84 1.03 -6.39 2.13
C SER A 84 1.31 -7.50 1.13
N ASP A 85 2.09 -8.51 1.53
CA ASP A 85 2.36 -9.72 0.74
C ASP A 85 2.91 -9.41 -0.67
N GLN A 86 3.74 -8.37 -0.77
CA GLN A 86 4.41 -8.01 -2.01
C GLN A 86 5.72 -8.80 -2.15
N ARG A 87 6.05 -9.22 -3.38
CA ARG A 87 7.19 -10.13 -3.65
C ARG A 87 8.48 -9.43 -3.31
N GLU A 88 9.07 -9.85 -2.19
CA GLU A 88 10.25 -9.22 -1.60
C GLU A 88 9.97 -7.72 -1.37
N ILE A 89 9.64 -7.34 -0.13
CA ILE A 89 9.90 -5.96 0.30
C ILE A 89 11.42 -5.82 0.27
N ASP A 90 11.95 -5.56 -0.93
CA ASP A 90 13.35 -5.34 -1.16
C ASP A 90 13.71 -3.97 -0.58
N GLU A 91 15.00 -3.76 -0.32
CA GLU A 91 15.51 -2.48 0.21
C GLU A 91 15.03 -1.28 -0.63
N ARG A 92 14.69 -1.50 -1.91
CA ARG A 92 14.22 -0.47 -2.84
C ARG A 92 12.77 -0.06 -2.58
N LEU A 93 11.87 -1.01 -2.29
CA LEU A 93 10.49 -0.71 -1.92
C LEU A 93 10.44 -0.05 -0.55
N GLU A 94 11.20 -0.57 0.43
CA GLU A 94 11.33 0.04 1.76
C GLU A 94 11.88 1.47 1.66
N ALA A 95 12.94 1.69 0.90
CA ALA A 95 13.49 3.04 0.69
C ALA A 95 12.47 3.98 0.04
N ALA A 96 11.63 3.48 -0.89
CA ALA A 96 10.57 4.27 -1.50
C ALA A 96 9.48 4.64 -0.47
N MET A 97 9.07 3.72 0.40
CA MET A 97 8.09 3.98 1.47
C MET A 97 8.65 4.99 2.48
N LYS A 98 9.89 4.81 2.92
CA LYS A 98 10.56 5.75 3.82
C LYS A 98 10.67 7.14 3.21
N ALA A 99 11.09 7.24 1.95
CA ALA A 99 11.23 8.51 1.25
C ALA A 99 9.88 9.21 1.02
N LEU A 100 8.83 8.45 0.70
CA LEU A 100 7.49 8.98 0.50
C LEU A 100 6.87 9.48 1.82
N SER A 101 6.95 8.70 2.90
CA SER A 101 6.46 9.12 4.22
C SER A 101 7.23 10.32 4.80
N ALA A 102 8.49 10.51 4.42
CA ALA A 102 9.26 11.70 4.76
C ALA A 102 8.77 12.95 4.02
N ALA A 103 8.38 12.80 2.75
CA ALA A 103 7.85 13.89 1.94
C ALA A 103 6.39 14.24 2.29
N ARG A 104 5.58 13.23 2.62
CA ARG A 104 4.16 13.37 3.00
C ARG A 104 4.01 13.04 4.49
N LYS A 105 4.15 14.06 5.33
CA LYS A 105 4.26 13.92 6.80
C LYS A 105 3.01 13.38 7.50
N ASP A 106 1.87 13.41 6.82
CA ASP A 106 0.59 12.92 7.33
C ASP A 106 0.15 11.61 6.66
N LEU A 107 0.99 11.04 5.78
CA LEU A 107 0.75 9.77 5.13
C LEU A 107 1.38 8.63 5.94
N LEU A 108 0.54 7.74 6.44
CA LEU A 108 0.93 6.45 7.01
C LEU A 108 1.12 5.43 5.88
N ILE A 109 2.28 4.77 5.87
CA ILE A 109 2.52 3.66 4.95
C ILE A 109 2.72 2.39 5.77
N GLN A 110 2.01 1.33 5.44
CA GLN A 110 2.13 0.02 6.07
C GLN A 110 2.57 -1.00 5.02
N ALA A 111 3.52 -1.87 5.36
CA ALA A 111 3.86 -3.02 4.54
C ALA A 111 4.20 -4.21 5.42
N GLY A 112 3.95 -5.41 4.94
CA GLY A 112 4.19 -6.59 5.74
C GLY A 112 3.89 -7.87 5.00
N ASN A 113 4.24 -8.98 5.63
CA ASN A 113 3.95 -10.32 5.12
C ASN A 113 3.01 -11.02 6.10
N THR A 114 1.98 -11.65 5.55
CA THR A 114 0.98 -12.45 6.23
C THR A 114 1.36 -13.92 6.07
N HIS A 115 2.36 -14.39 6.82
CA HIS A 115 2.68 -15.82 6.87
C HIS A 115 1.85 -16.51 7.96
N GLU A 116 1.40 -17.74 7.71
CA GLU A 116 0.52 -18.55 8.59
C GLU A 116 1.00 -18.74 10.04
N LYS A 117 2.23 -18.35 10.38
CA LYS A 117 2.84 -18.58 11.70
C LYS A 117 3.39 -17.31 12.35
N TYR A 118 3.88 -16.36 11.56
CA TYR A 118 4.45 -15.10 12.03
C TYR A 118 4.24 -14.03 10.97
N GLY A 119 3.54 -12.94 11.32
CA GLY A 119 3.44 -11.76 10.49
C GLY A 119 4.55 -10.77 10.83
N SER A 120 5.08 -10.09 9.81
CA SER A 120 5.96 -8.95 10.00
C SER A 120 5.29 -7.72 9.43
N VAL A 121 5.18 -6.66 10.22
CA VAL A 121 4.54 -5.42 9.80
C VAL A 121 5.50 -4.26 10.04
N HIS A 122 5.68 -3.45 9.02
CA HIS A 122 6.46 -2.23 9.04
C HIS A 122 5.51 -1.06 8.83
N TYR A 123 5.70 -0.01 9.63
CA TYR A 123 4.99 1.25 9.52
C TYR A 123 5.99 2.35 9.22
N TRP A 124 5.70 3.20 8.23
CA TRP A 124 6.45 4.41 7.96
C TRP A 124 5.56 5.64 8.13
N LEU A 125 6.01 6.57 8.97
CA LEU A 125 5.41 7.89 9.12
C LEU A 125 6.51 8.93 9.32
N ARG A 126 6.44 10.06 8.61
CA ARG A 126 7.41 11.16 8.73
C ARG A 126 8.86 10.69 8.52
N GLY A 127 9.07 9.71 7.65
CA GLY A 127 10.38 9.13 7.35
C GLY A 127 10.96 8.22 8.45
N LYS A 128 10.22 8.01 9.55
CA LYS A 128 10.56 7.04 10.60
C LYS A 128 9.94 5.70 10.24
N ASN A 129 10.68 4.62 10.48
CA ASN A 129 10.16 3.26 10.40
C ASN A 129 9.92 2.72 11.81
N LYS A 130 8.78 2.06 12.01
CA LYS A 130 8.49 1.22 13.18
C LYS A 130 8.24 -0.19 12.68
N PHE A 131 8.92 -1.16 13.28
CA PHE A 131 8.77 -2.57 12.95
C PHE A 131 8.05 -3.29 14.09
N GLU A 132 7.05 -4.08 13.74
CA GLU A 132 6.23 -4.85 14.66
C GLU A 132 6.12 -6.30 14.17
N PHE A 133 6.25 -7.25 15.10
CA PHE A 133 5.93 -8.65 14.85
C PHE A 133 4.49 -8.91 15.30
N GLU A 134 3.65 -9.38 14.38
CA GLU A 134 2.32 -9.86 14.72
C GLU A 134 2.37 -11.38 14.85
N VAL A 135 2.24 -11.87 16.10
CA VAL A 135 1.99 -13.28 16.34
C VAL A 135 0.49 -13.49 16.16
N PHE A 136 0.08 -14.06 15.03
CA PHE A 136 -1.29 -14.54 14.82
C PHE A 136 -1.54 -15.76 15.73
N ARG A 137 -1.66 -15.55 17.04
CA ARG A 137 -2.32 -16.51 17.93
C ARG A 137 -3.81 -16.35 17.69
N SER A 138 -4.49 -17.47 17.41
CA SER A 138 -5.94 -17.54 17.40
C SER A 138 -6.49 -17.05 18.75
N GLY A 139 -6.84 -15.77 18.87
CA GLY A 139 -7.46 -15.20 20.07
C GLY A 139 -6.97 -13.80 20.44
N SER A 140 -7.82 -12.80 20.14
CA SER A 140 -8.08 -11.56 20.89
C SER A 140 -6.93 -10.61 21.26
N GLY A 141 -7.03 -9.37 20.75
CA GLY A 141 -6.55 -8.17 21.45
C GLY A 141 -5.78 -7.17 20.58
N MET A 142 -6.49 -6.27 19.88
CA MET A 142 -5.89 -5.07 19.28
C MET A 142 -5.49 -4.09 20.40
N GLY A 143 -4.22 -3.73 20.47
CA GLY A 143 -3.73 -2.60 21.26
C GLY A 143 -3.11 -1.55 20.34
N PHE A 144 -3.88 -0.53 19.98
CA PHE A 144 -3.34 0.65 19.29
C PHE A 144 -2.56 1.49 20.30
N GLY A 145 -1.23 1.45 20.23
CA GLY A 145 -0.37 2.39 20.95
C GLY A 145 -0.36 3.75 20.24
N CYS A 146 -0.82 4.79 20.93
CA CYS A 146 -0.83 6.17 20.45
C CYS A 146 0.57 6.66 20.04
N TRP A 147 0.57 7.52 19.01
CA TRP A 147 1.72 8.19 18.39
C TRP A 147 2.46 9.16 19.30
#